data_AF-A0A7W0M7N6-F1
#
_entry.id   AF-A0A7W0M7N6-F1
#
_cell.length_a   1.000
_cell.length_b   1.000
_cell.length_c   1.000
_cell.angle_alpha   90.00
_cell.angle_beta   90.00
_cell.angle_gamma   90.00
#
_symmetry.space_group_name_H-M   'P 1'
#
loop_
_entity.id
_entity.type
_entity.pdbx_description
1 polymer ?
#
loop_
_entity_poly.entity_id
_entity_poly.type
_entity_poly.pdbx_seq_one_letter_code
_entity_poly.pdbx_strand_id
1 'polypeptide(L)'
;MLNASETSWPEVVAHAAVAHLPPVRDDEPTTLRRDILDELTDHLACAFRRELLKTKGERERAEHNVRQRFGDPAKVARRLWLDAMKGRLMTQKVLIGTCAALVVASFAFYTLMWQAIASSQERNALLAAQSQAANAQMLAEAQNTNAALLARLEDIGKASAFNDPQWNPVTLRLTSSDGSAPFRSDVIKVVRVAEREQGGKSWEFWPTAEGVVDCGLMQPGKYTIYLETTWGEGCYRSLTVMPGRSIELTISCPTAPPKSIPIDWNIDWPENLASYENYESSWLLVSVGGRLVREFGEDTWTDQDGGRILAFHPDGRMLNLSTVELPADVADLVARSSSIRSFLQDRRGSPPIVEANEIWAGGRYSIGEMAYAEWNKSQGTLSLLQDTSKPAIDFGNDDPGGITGGKLANLLTVTLPEPSFVAPKSEQATWTIKMPSGLIEWAKLRHERQSQAGFGSIDQSALYPLFSRDADAATERGRMPIEAPRPRG
;
A
#
# COMPACT_ATOMS: atom_id res chain seq x y z
N MET A 1 -5.70 -68.98 19.99
CA MET A 1 -5.66 -69.70 18.71
C MET A 1 -6.79 -69.14 17.85
N LEU A 2 -6.52 -68.07 17.11
CA LEU A 2 -7.41 -67.56 16.08
C LEU A 2 -7.29 -68.52 14.89
N ASN A 3 -8.42 -69.08 14.45
CA ASN A 3 -8.48 -69.96 13.28
C ASN A 3 -7.72 -69.31 12.13
N ALA A 4 -6.82 -70.07 11.51
CA ALA A 4 -6.21 -69.70 10.23
C ALA A 4 -7.36 -69.26 9.31
N SER A 5 -7.36 -67.97 9.04
CA SER A 5 -8.40 -67.20 8.39
C SER A 5 -8.89 -67.89 7.14
N GLU A 6 -10.20 -68.16 7.06
CA GLU A 6 -10.88 -68.34 5.78
C GLU A 6 -10.68 -67.06 4.97
N THR A 7 -9.61 -66.98 4.20
CA THR A 7 -9.48 -65.99 3.14
C THR A 7 -10.70 -66.14 2.25
N SER A 8 -11.48 -65.07 2.16
CA SER A 8 -12.74 -65.10 1.44
C SER A 8 -12.45 -65.41 -0.04
N TRP A 9 -13.25 -66.26 -0.67
CA TRP A 9 -13.09 -66.60 -2.09
C TRP A 9 -12.91 -65.36 -3.02
N PRO A 10 -13.62 -64.23 -2.80
CA PRO A 10 -13.41 -63.00 -3.58
C PRO A 10 -11.98 -62.46 -3.53
N GLU A 11 -11.35 -62.46 -2.36
CA GLU A 11 -10.02 -61.92 -2.12
C GLU A 11 -8.94 -62.75 -2.83
N VAL A 12 -9.02 -64.08 -2.73
CA VAL A 12 -8.09 -65.01 -3.42
C VAL A 12 -8.17 -64.83 -4.94
N VAL A 13 -9.38 -64.70 -5.47
CA VAL A 13 -9.60 -64.51 -6.92
C VAL A 13 -9.13 -63.13 -7.39
N ALA A 14 -9.35 -62.07 -6.60
CA ALA A 14 -8.89 -60.73 -6.92
C ALA A 14 -7.35 -60.64 -6.90
N HIS A 15 -6.68 -61.23 -5.89
CA HIS A 15 -5.22 -61.28 -5.84
C HIS A 15 -4.61 -62.04 -7.03
N ALA A 16 -5.20 -63.19 -7.41
CA ALA A 16 -4.77 -63.93 -8.59
C ALA A 16 -4.97 -63.12 -9.88
N ALA A 17 -6.06 -62.35 -9.98
CA ALA A 17 -6.31 -61.48 -11.13
C ALA A 17 -5.27 -60.35 -11.26
N VAL A 18 -4.87 -59.74 -10.14
CA VAL A 18 -3.85 -58.67 -10.10
C VAL A 18 -2.46 -59.21 -10.47
N ALA A 19 -2.15 -60.46 -10.16
CA ALA A 19 -0.90 -61.12 -10.57
C ALA A 19 -0.77 -61.25 -12.10
N HIS A 20 -1.87 -61.17 -12.86
CA HIS A 20 -1.89 -61.19 -14.32
C HIS A 20 -1.80 -59.79 -14.98
N LEU A 21 -1.64 -58.73 -14.19
CA LEU A 21 -1.37 -57.41 -14.73
C LEU A 21 0.02 -57.34 -15.39
N PRO A 22 0.23 -56.43 -16.36
CA PRO A 22 1.56 -56.18 -16.92
C PRO A 22 2.59 -55.83 -15.82
N PRO A 23 3.90 -55.95 -16.09
CA PRO A 23 4.95 -55.47 -15.19
C PRO A 23 4.75 -54.01 -14.79
N VAL A 24 5.17 -53.65 -13.57
CA VAL A 24 5.08 -52.29 -13.06
C VAL A 24 5.86 -51.34 -13.96
N ARG A 25 5.23 -50.24 -14.35
CA ARG A 25 5.89 -49.15 -15.10
C ARG A 25 6.26 -48.01 -14.16
N ASP A 26 7.29 -47.25 -14.52
CA ASP A 26 7.75 -46.08 -13.73
C ASP A 26 6.69 -44.97 -13.64
N ASP A 27 5.79 -44.88 -14.62
CA ASP A 27 4.69 -43.92 -14.68
C ASP A 27 3.37 -44.43 -14.07
N GLU A 28 3.38 -45.64 -13.51
CA GLU A 28 2.21 -46.25 -12.87
C GLU A 28 1.98 -45.64 -11.47
N PRO A 29 0.77 -45.17 -11.12
CA PRO A 29 0.48 -44.71 -9.78
C PRO A 29 0.70 -45.82 -8.76
N THR A 30 1.38 -45.51 -7.66
CA THR A 30 1.73 -46.49 -6.62
C THR A 30 0.50 -47.16 -5.99
N THR A 31 -0.67 -46.52 -6.06
CA THR A 31 -1.95 -47.06 -5.54
C THR A 31 -2.74 -47.85 -6.58
N LEU A 32 -2.48 -47.71 -7.89
CA LEU A 32 -3.37 -48.22 -8.95
C LEU A 32 -3.67 -49.71 -8.82
N ARG A 33 -2.65 -50.52 -8.49
CA ARG A 33 -2.81 -51.97 -8.33
C ARG A 33 -3.66 -52.34 -7.12
N ARG A 34 -3.52 -51.57 -6.04
CA ARG A 34 -4.33 -51.73 -4.84
C ARG A 34 -5.76 -51.28 -5.10
N ASP A 35 -5.95 -50.16 -5.80
CA ASP A 35 -7.27 -49.66 -6.17
C ASP A 35 -8.02 -50.67 -7.07
N ILE A 36 -7.33 -51.28 -8.04
CA ILE A 36 -7.90 -52.36 -8.87
C ILE A 36 -8.23 -53.60 -8.03
N LEU A 37 -7.36 -53.97 -7.08
CA LEU A 37 -7.58 -55.11 -6.18
C LEU A 37 -8.82 -54.89 -5.30
N ASP A 38 -8.91 -53.73 -4.67
CA ASP A 38 -9.98 -53.35 -3.75
C ASP A 38 -11.32 -53.31 -4.52
N GLU A 39 -11.37 -52.66 -5.69
CA GLU A 39 -12.57 -52.59 -6.54
C GLU A 39 -13.03 -53.98 -7.02
N LEU A 40 -12.10 -54.84 -7.45
CA LEU A 40 -12.43 -56.21 -7.86
C LEU A 40 -12.93 -57.04 -6.68
N THR A 41 -12.32 -56.89 -5.50
CA THR A 41 -12.70 -57.61 -4.29
C THR A 41 -14.11 -57.21 -3.87
N ASP A 42 -14.42 -55.91 -3.85
CA ASP A 42 -15.74 -55.38 -3.51
C ASP A 42 -16.82 -55.88 -4.49
N HIS A 43 -16.56 -55.81 -5.79
CA HIS A 43 -17.49 -56.28 -6.80
C HIS A 43 -17.71 -57.79 -6.77
N LEU A 44 -16.66 -58.59 -6.57
CA LEU A 44 -16.77 -60.04 -6.43
C LEU A 44 -17.50 -60.42 -5.14
N ALA A 45 -17.22 -59.74 -4.02
CA ALA A 45 -17.89 -59.96 -2.75
C ALA A 45 -19.39 -59.62 -2.83
N CYS A 46 -19.74 -58.51 -3.47
CA CYS A 46 -21.13 -58.11 -3.70
C CYS A 46 -21.87 -59.12 -4.61
N ALA A 47 -21.23 -59.55 -5.71
CA ALA A 47 -21.80 -60.54 -6.62
C ALA A 47 -21.98 -61.90 -5.94
N PHE A 48 -21.00 -62.32 -5.15
CA PHE A 48 -21.01 -63.56 -4.39
C PHE A 48 -22.11 -63.57 -3.32
N ARG A 49 -22.22 -62.51 -2.51
CA ARG A 49 -23.29 -62.40 -1.51
C ARG A 49 -24.67 -62.46 -2.15
N ARG A 50 -24.85 -61.80 -3.31
CA ARG A 50 -26.12 -61.82 -4.05
C ARG A 50 -26.47 -63.21 -4.57
N GLU A 51 -25.50 -63.96 -5.08
CA GLU A 51 -25.75 -65.32 -5.58
C GLU A 51 -25.92 -66.34 -4.43
N LEU A 52 -25.21 -66.17 -3.31
CA LEU A 52 -25.35 -67.01 -2.12
C LEU A 52 -26.77 -66.95 -1.54
N LEU A 53 -27.39 -65.76 -1.53
CA LEU A 53 -28.79 -65.60 -1.13
C LEU A 53 -29.76 -66.31 -2.10
N LYS A 54 -29.44 -66.36 -3.40
CA LYS A 54 -30.28 -67.05 -4.40
C LYS A 54 -30.15 -68.57 -4.35
N THR A 55 -28.97 -69.10 -4.02
CA THR A 55 -28.70 -70.54 -3.93
C THR A 55 -29.01 -71.12 -2.55
N LYS A 56 -29.75 -70.39 -1.70
CA LYS A 56 -30.10 -70.80 -0.33
C LYS A 56 -28.89 -71.20 0.53
N GLY A 57 -27.75 -70.54 0.32
CA GLY A 57 -26.52 -70.79 1.08
C GLY A 57 -25.58 -71.85 0.47
N GLU A 58 -25.89 -72.45 -0.68
CA GLU A 58 -24.96 -73.34 -1.38
C GLU A 58 -23.77 -72.53 -1.95
N ARG A 59 -22.66 -72.51 -1.21
CA ARG A 59 -21.44 -71.75 -1.52
C ARG A 59 -20.83 -72.13 -2.87
N GLU A 60 -20.60 -73.41 -3.13
CA GLU A 60 -19.96 -73.87 -4.37
C GLU A 60 -20.76 -73.46 -5.62
N ARG A 61 -22.10 -73.56 -5.53
CA ARG A 61 -23.00 -73.16 -6.61
C ARG A 61 -23.02 -71.64 -6.81
N ALA A 62 -22.95 -70.87 -5.73
CA ALA A 62 -22.82 -69.42 -5.80
C ALA A 62 -21.49 -69.01 -6.45
N GLU A 63 -20.36 -69.62 -6.05
CA GLU A 63 -19.05 -69.37 -6.66
C GLU A 63 -19.05 -69.67 -8.16
N HIS A 64 -19.63 -70.82 -8.56
CA HIS A 64 -19.77 -71.19 -9.97
C HIS A 64 -20.60 -70.17 -10.77
N ASN A 65 -21.76 -69.76 -10.25
CA ASN A 65 -22.62 -68.78 -10.89
C ASN A 65 -21.95 -67.40 -11.03
N VAL A 66 -21.18 -66.98 -10.01
CA VAL A 66 -20.42 -65.72 -10.07
C VAL A 66 -19.32 -65.82 -11.11
N ARG A 67 -18.53 -66.90 -11.16
CA ARG A 67 -17.50 -67.09 -12.21
C ARG A 67 -18.09 -67.04 -13.61
N GLN A 68 -19.24 -67.70 -13.81
CA GLN A 68 -19.90 -67.74 -15.11
C GLN A 68 -20.43 -66.35 -15.54
N ARG A 69 -20.93 -65.54 -14.60
CA ARG A 69 -21.53 -64.23 -14.88
C ARG A 69 -20.54 -63.07 -14.88
N PHE A 70 -19.60 -63.06 -13.94
CA PHE A 70 -18.55 -62.04 -13.82
C PHE A 70 -17.51 -62.18 -14.94
N GLY A 71 -17.33 -63.40 -15.44
CA GLY A 71 -16.34 -63.72 -16.45
C GLY A 71 -14.95 -63.88 -15.84
N ASP A 72 -13.92 -63.67 -16.66
CA ASP A 72 -12.53 -63.78 -16.24
C ASP A 72 -12.07 -62.49 -15.52
N PRO A 73 -11.87 -62.51 -14.19
CA PRO A 73 -11.50 -61.33 -13.41
C PRO A 73 -10.13 -60.77 -13.85
N ALA A 74 -9.22 -61.60 -14.40
CA ALA A 74 -7.95 -61.14 -14.93
C ALA A 74 -8.13 -60.29 -16.21
N LYS A 75 -9.18 -60.50 -17.01
CA LYS A 75 -9.51 -59.62 -18.14
C LYS A 75 -10.05 -58.27 -17.66
N VAL A 76 -10.88 -58.26 -16.61
CA VAL A 76 -11.41 -57.03 -16.02
C VAL A 76 -10.30 -56.21 -15.40
N ALA A 77 -9.40 -56.83 -14.61
CA ALA A 77 -8.22 -56.19 -14.05
C ALA A 77 -7.36 -55.50 -15.13
N ARG A 78 -7.06 -56.22 -16.22
CA ARG A 78 -6.28 -55.67 -17.36
C ARG A 78 -6.97 -54.51 -18.04
N ARG A 79 -8.31 -54.53 -18.16
CA ARG A 79 -9.06 -53.42 -18.75
C ARG A 79 -9.02 -52.18 -17.86
N LEU A 80 -9.24 -52.33 -16.55
CA LEU A 80 -9.14 -51.24 -15.59
C LEU A 80 -7.74 -50.61 -15.60
N TRP A 81 -6.70 -51.45 -15.64
CA TRP A 81 -5.31 -50.98 -15.77
C TRP A 81 -5.08 -50.21 -17.08
N LEU A 82 -5.55 -50.74 -18.22
CA LEU A 82 -5.40 -50.08 -19.53
C LEU A 82 -6.14 -48.74 -19.58
N ASP A 83 -7.35 -48.66 -19.03
CA ASP A 83 -8.15 -47.44 -19.01
C ASP A 83 -7.48 -46.37 -18.13
N ALA A 84 -6.98 -46.75 -16.96
CA ALA A 84 -6.23 -45.84 -16.07
C ALA A 84 -4.93 -45.33 -16.73
N MET A 85 -4.15 -46.23 -17.35
CA MET A 85 -2.90 -45.85 -18.02
C MET A 85 -3.14 -45.03 -19.30
N LYS A 86 -4.25 -45.26 -20.01
CA LYS A 86 -4.63 -44.47 -21.20
C LYS A 86 -4.86 -43.00 -20.84
N GLY A 87 -5.49 -42.73 -19.69
CA GLY A 87 -5.67 -41.37 -19.18
C GLY A 87 -4.33 -40.63 -19.06
N ARG A 88 -3.32 -41.27 -18.46
CA ARG A 88 -1.98 -40.71 -18.30
C ARG A 88 -1.27 -40.45 -19.63
N LEU A 89 -1.32 -41.41 -20.55
CA LEU A 89 -0.73 -41.25 -21.89
C LEU A 89 -1.39 -40.10 -22.67
N MET A 90 -2.69 -39.89 -22.51
CA MET A 90 -3.37 -38.74 -23.12
C MET A 90 -2.90 -37.43 -22.49
N THR A 91 -2.81 -37.34 -21.17
CA THR A 91 -2.31 -36.14 -20.49
C THR A 91 -0.87 -35.81 -20.88
N GLN A 92 0.02 -36.80 -20.96
CA GLN A 92 1.41 -36.58 -21.39
C GLN A 92 1.50 -36.05 -22.83
N LYS A 93 0.70 -36.59 -23.75
CA LYS A 93 0.66 -36.11 -25.14
C LYS A 93 0.14 -34.67 -25.24
N VAL A 94 -0.90 -34.34 -24.47
CA VAL A 94 -1.41 -32.96 -24.40
C VAL A 94 -0.34 -32.03 -23.82
N LEU A 95 0.34 -32.43 -22.75
CA LEU A 95 1.40 -31.62 -22.14
C LEU A 95 2.55 -31.35 -23.12
N ILE A 96 3.05 -32.39 -23.81
CA ILE A 96 4.09 -32.23 -24.83
C ILE A 96 3.63 -31.31 -25.96
N GLY A 97 2.37 -31.45 -26.41
CA GLY A 97 1.77 -30.57 -27.40
C GLY A 97 1.72 -29.11 -26.96
N THR A 98 1.30 -28.85 -25.72
CA THR A 98 1.26 -27.49 -25.15
C THR A 98 2.67 -26.91 -24.98
N CYS A 99 3.64 -27.70 -24.52
CA CYS A 99 5.03 -27.27 -24.43
C CYS A 99 5.60 -26.91 -25.81
N ALA A 100 5.34 -27.72 -26.84
CA ALA A 100 5.77 -27.42 -28.21
C ALA A 100 5.13 -26.13 -28.74
N ALA A 101 3.84 -25.91 -28.49
CA ALA A 101 3.14 -24.69 -28.89
C ALA A 101 3.72 -23.44 -28.19
N LEU A 102 4.03 -23.54 -26.89
CA LEU A 102 4.67 -22.46 -26.13
C LEU A 102 6.04 -22.10 -26.70
N VAL A 103 6.86 -23.11 -27.02
CA VAL A 103 8.18 -22.87 -27.65
C VAL A 103 8.04 -22.11 -28.96
N VAL A 104 7.12 -22.53 -29.84
CA VAL A 104 6.86 -21.82 -31.11
C VAL A 104 6.38 -20.39 -30.87
N ALA A 105 5.48 -20.17 -29.91
CA ALA A 105 5.00 -18.84 -29.56
C ALA A 105 6.13 -17.94 -29.02
N SER A 106 7.04 -18.47 -28.20
CA SER A 106 8.20 -17.75 -27.69
C SER A 106 9.16 -17.33 -28.81
N PHE A 107 9.42 -18.20 -29.79
CA PHE A 107 10.23 -17.83 -30.95
C PHE A 107 9.57 -16.74 -31.80
N ALA A 108 8.26 -16.83 -32.05
CA ALA A 108 7.53 -15.80 -32.76
C ALA A 108 7.62 -14.44 -32.03
N PHE A 109 7.43 -14.44 -30.71
CA PHE A 109 7.55 -13.22 -29.90
C PHE A 109 8.97 -12.63 -29.97
N TYR A 110 10.01 -13.45 -29.88
CA TYR A 110 11.39 -12.99 -30.01
C TYR A 110 11.66 -12.33 -31.36
N THR A 111 11.15 -12.91 -32.46
CA THR A 111 11.32 -12.32 -33.80
C THR A 111 10.61 -10.97 -33.95
N LEU A 112 9.39 -10.84 -33.43
CA LEU A 112 8.64 -9.57 -33.43
C LEU A 112 9.34 -8.51 -32.59
N MET A 113 9.85 -8.89 -31.41
CA MET A 113 10.58 -7.99 -30.53
C MET A 113 11.87 -7.48 -31.19
N TRP A 114 12.62 -8.36 -31.86
CA TRP A 114 13.81 -7.97 -32.62
C TRP A 114 13.48 -6.96 -33.72
N GLN A 115 12.40 -7.21 -34.47
CA GLN A 115 11.95 -6.34 -35.55
C GLN A 115 11.51 -4.96 -35.03
N ALA A 116 10.86 -4.91 -33.87
CA ALA A 116 10.49 -3.66 -33.20
C ALA A 116 11.72 -2.85 -32.75
N ILE A 117 12.74 -3.50 -32.19
CA ILE A 117 13.98 -2.84 -31.78
C ILE A 117 14.71 -2.26 -33.00
N ALA A 118 14.84 -3.03 -34.08
CA ALA A 118 15.49 -2.56 -35.31
C ALA A 118 14.76 -1.32 -35.88
N SER A 119 13.43 -1.36 -35.97
CA SER A 119 12.63 -0.22 -36.42
C SER A 119 12.71 1.00 -35.47
N SER A 120 12.88 0.76 -34.17
CA SER A 120 13.03 1.85 -33.19
C SER A 120 14.38 2.56 -33.34
N GLN A 121 15.45 1.84 -33.66
CA GLN A 121 16.77 2.45 -33.84
C GLN A 121 16.77 3.43 -35.03
N GLU A 122 16.15 3.05 -36.14
CA GLU A 122 16.01 3.92 -37.32
C GLU A 122 15.20 5.18 -36.99
N ARG A 123 14.07 5.03 -36.29
CA ARG A 123 13.24 6.17 -35.89
C ARG A 123 13.95 7.09 -34.90
N ASN A 124 14.66 6.52 -33.93
CA ASN A 124 15.44 7.31 -32.96
C ASN A 124 16.59 8.06 -33.63
N ALA A 125 17.26 7.45 -34.62
CA ALA A 125 18.29 8.13 -35.40
C ALA A 125 17.72 9.30 -36.21
N LEU A 126 16.55 9.11 -36.84
CA LEU A 126 15.87 10.18 -37.58
C LEU A 126 15.41 11.31 -36.66
N LEU A 127 14.82 10.99 -35.50
CA LEU A 127 14.43 11.98 -34.50
C LEU A 127 15.63 12.72 -33.91
N ALA A 128 16.74 12.02 -33.64
CA ALA A 128 17.97 12.64 -33.19
C ALA A 128 18.50 13.63 -34.23
N ALA A 129 18.53 13.26 -35.52
CA ALA A 129 18.94 14.17 -36.59
C ALA A 129 18.02 15.40 -36.71
N GLN A 130 16.69 15.21 -36.60
CA GLN A 130 15.74 16.31 -36.58
C GLN A 130 15.93 17.24 -35.37
N SER A 131 16.16 16.67 -34.19
CA SER A 131 16.39 17.44 -32.96
C SER A 131 17.67 18.28 -33.06
N GLN A 132 18.74 17.75 -33.67
CA GLN A 132 19.98 18.49 -33.87
C GLN A 132 19.78 19.65 -34.85
N ALA A 133 19.03 19.43 -35.94
CA ALA A 133 18.69 20.49 -36.88
C ALA A 133 17.83 21.59 -36.22
N ALA A 134 16.82 21.21 -35.43
CA ALA A 134 15.98 22.15 -34.69
C ALA A 134 16.79 22.92 -33.63
N ASN A 135 17.67 22.25 -32.89
CA ASN A 135 18.54 22.90 -31.91
C ASN A 135 19.50 23.90 -32.56
N ALA A 136 20.05 23.57 -33.73
CA ALA A 136 20.91 24.50 -34.48
C ALA A 136 20.14 25.74 -34.93
N GLN A 137 18.87 25.59 -35.35
CA GLN A 137 17.98 26.71 -35.68
C GLN A 137 17.67 27.56 -34.45
N MET A 138 17.30 26.93 -33.32
CA MET A 138 17.04 27.65 -32.08
C MET A 138 18.28 28.39 -31.57
N LEU A 139 19.48 27.83 -31.73
CA LEU A 139 20.71 28.51 -31.33
C LEU A 139 20.99 29.73 -32.20
N ALA A 140 20.77 29.64 -33.51
CA ALA A 140 20.89 30.78 -34.42
C ALA A 140 19.86 31.88 -34.09
N GLU A 141 18.61 31.49 -33.80
CA GLU A 141 17.57 32.42 -33.37
C GLU A 141 17.90 33.04 -32.00
N ALA A 142 18.37 32.25 -31.03
CA ALA A 142 18.80 32.73 -29.71
C ALA A 142 19.97 33.72 -29.80
N GLN A 143 20.92 33.49 -30.72
CA GLN A 143 22.00 34.44 -30.97
C GLN A 143 21.47 35.77 -31.53
N ASN A 144 20.51 35.70 -32.46
CA ASN A 144 19.88 36.90 -33.01
C ASN A 144 19.04 37.66 -31.98
N THR A 145 18.26 36.96 -31.15
CA THR A 145 17.47 37.58 -30.08
C THR A 145 18.38 38.15 -29.00
N ASN A 146 19.44 37.46 -28.60
CA ASN A 146 20.42 37.97 -27.65
C ASN A 146 21.13 39.22 -28.20
N ALA A 147 21.51 39.25 -29.47
CA ALA A 147 22.10 40.43 -30.09
C ALA A 147 21.11 41.62 -30.08
N ALA A 148 19.84 41.38 -30.39
CA ALA A 148 18.80 42.41 -30.32
C ALA A 148 18.50 42.87 -28.89
N LEU A 149 18.58 41.98 -27.90
CA LEU A 149 18.31 42.26 -26.49
C LEU A 149 19.49 43.03 -25.87
N LEU A 150 20.73 42.70 -26.21
CA LEU A 150 21.91 43.48 -25.83
C LEU A 150 21.84 44.91 -26.36
N ALA A 151 21.44 45.10 -27.63
CA ALA A 151 21.22 46.43 -28.19
C ALA A 151 20.16 47.22 -27.42
N ARG A 152 19.05 46.58 -27.02
CA ARG A 152 18.02 47.22 -26.18
C ARG A 152 18.49 47.51 -24.75
N LEU A 153 19.32 46.66 -24.16
CA LEU A 153 19.86 46.87 -22.82
C LEU A 153 20.88 48.02 -22.79
N GLU A 154 21.66 48.22 -23.86
CA GLU A 154 22.52 49.40 -24.00
C GLU A 154 21.70 50.71 -24.08
N ASP A 155 20.51 50.66 -24.68
CA ASP A 155 19.58 51.79 -24.71
C ASP A 155 18.91 52.04 -23.34
N ILE A 156 18.55 50.98 -22.61
CA ILE A 156 17.93 51.08 -21.27
C ILE A 156 18.96 51.48 -20.21
N GLY A 157 20.22 51.03 -20.32
CA GLY A 157 21.30 51.33 -19.38
C GLY A 157 21.67 52.81 -19.30
N LYS A 158 21.25 53.62 -20.28
CA LYS A 158 21.43 55.09 -20.28
C LYS A 158 20.31 55.85 -19.55
N ALA A 159 19.22 55.20 -19.16
CA ALA A 159 18.01 55.86 -18.66
C ALA A 159 17.66 55.63 -17.18
N SER A 160 18.32 54.71 -16.47
CA SER A 160 17.96 54.40 -15.08
C SER A 160 19.14 54.59 -14.13
N ALA A 161 19.34 55.85 -13.72
CA ALA A 161 20.00 56.15 -12.46
C ALA A 161 18.95 56.06 -11.33
N PHE A 162 19.31 55.39 -10.24
CA PHE A 162 18.53 55.20 -9.00
C PHE A 162 17.47 54.10 -9.02
N ASN A 163 17.90 52.88 -8.77
CA ASN A 163 17.55 52.15 -7.54
C ASN A 163 18.66 51.12 -7.31
N ASP A 164 19.13 50.99 -6.07
CA ASP A 164 20.11 49.95 -5.72
C ASP A 164 19.54 48.59 -6.16
N PRO A 165 20.10 47.92 -7.18
CA PRO A 165 19.51 46.73 -7.80
C PRO A 165 19.41 45.55 -6.82
N GLN A 166 20.01 45.69 -5.64
CA GLN A 166 19.97 44.71 -4.56
C GLN A 166 18.66 44.71 -3.77
N TRP A 167 17.77 45.70 -3.93
CA TRP A 167 16.56 45.82 -3.12
C TRP A 167 15.34 46.22 -3.96
N ASN A 168 14.33 45.36 -3.97
CA ASN A 168 13.12 45.51 -4.78
C ASN A 168 11.90 45.66 -3.87
N PRO A 169 11.04 46.65 -4.10
CA PRO A 169 9.79 46.77 -3.36
C PRO A 169 8.85 45.64 -3.76
N VAL A 170 8.31 44.94 -2.76
CA VAL A 170 7.35 43.86 -2.94
C VAL A 170 6.05 44.23 -2.24
N THR A 171 4.97 44.26 -3.00
CA THR A 171 3.63 44.51 -2.47
C THR A 171 2.72 43.35 -2.83
N LEU A 172 1.99 42.83 -1.85
CA LEU A 172 0.96 41.82 -2.07
C LEU A 172 -0.41 42.48 -2.00
N ARG A 173 -1.28 42.16 -2.96
CA ARG A 173 -2.66 42.62 -3.00
C ARG A 173 -3.58 41.44 -2.77
N LEU A 174 -4.24 41.42 -1.63
CA LEU A 174 -5.22 40.39 -1.28
C LEU A 174 -6.58 40.82 -1.85
N THR A 175 -7.18 39.97 -2.67
CA THR A 175 -8.48 40.24 -3.30
C THR A 175 -9.51 39.21 -2.87
N SER A 176 -10.75 39.66 -2.69
CA SER A 176 -11.87 38.75 -2.45
C SER A 176 -12.11 37.84 -3.65
N SER A 177 -12.32 36.54 -3.42
CA SER A 177 -12.64 35.57 -4.47
C SER A 177 -13.92 35.88 -5.26
N ASP A 178 -14.85 36.64 -4.68
CA ASP A 178 -16.12 37.01 -5.32
C ASP A 178 -16.01 38.27 -6.21
N GLY A 179 -14.84 38.93 -6.22
CA GLY A 179 -14.58 40.15 -6.98
C GLY A 179 -15.43 41.37 -6.60
N SER A 180 -16.27 41.27 -5.55
CA SER A 180 -17.38 42.21 -5.32
C SER A 180 -17.22 43.14 -4.12
N ALA A 181 -16.21 42.91 -3.26
CA ALA A 181 -15.99 43.69 -2.05
C ALA A 181 -14.50 43.97 -1.78
N PRO A 182 -14.16 45.07 -1.07
CA PRO A 182 -12.81 45.25 -0.54
C PRO A 182 -12.46 44.07 0.37
N PHE A 183 -11.21 43.61 0.28
CA PHE A 183 -10.71 42.53 1.12
C PHE A 183 -10.95 42.85 2.60
N ARG A 184 -11.44 41.88 3.35
CA ARG A 184 -11.64 42.06 4.79
C ARG A 184 -10.38 41.62 5.54
N SER A 185 -9.76 42.55 6.24
CA SER A 185 -8.52 42.30 7.00
C SER A 185 -8.67 41.30 8.16
N ASP A 186 -9.90 40.98 8.56
CA ASP A 186 -10.21 39.97 9.59
C ASP A 186 -10.18 38.52 9.07
N VAL A 187 -9.97 38.32 7.77
CA VAL A 187 -9.92 36.98 7.17
C VAL A 187 -8.55 36.34 7.29
N ILE A 188 -7.47 37.11 7.11
CA ILE A 188 -6.09 36.58 7.11
C ILE A 188 -5.42 36.90 8.44
N LYS A 189 -4.99 35.84 9.12
CA LYS A 189 -4.33 35.89 10.42
C LYS A 189 -2.87 36.29 10.30
N VAL A 190 -2.17 35.74 9.30
CA VAL A 190 -0.73 35.99 9.12
C VAL A 190 -0.33 35.84 7.65
N VAL A 191 0.54 36.75 7.18
CA VAL A 191 1.32 36.55 5.95
C VAL A 191 2.78 36.35 6.33
N ARG A 192 3.31 35.17 6.08
CA ARG A 192 4.72 34.84 6.29
C ARG A 192 5.45 34.82 4.97
N VAL A 193 6.61 35.44 4.90
CA VAL A 193 7.51 35.36 3.75
C VAL A 193 8.81 34.74 4.21
N ALA A 194 9.22 33.63 3.59
CA ALA A 194 10.45 32.91 3.94
C ALA A 194 11.45 32.90 2.77
N GLU A 195 12.72 33.13 3.08
CA GLU A 195 13.82 33.01 2.13
C GLU A 195 14.16 31.52 1.90
N ARG A 196 13.75 30.94 0.76
CA ARG A 196 13.82 29.48 0.47
C ARG A 196 12.79 28.63 1.24
N GLU A 197 12.45 27.48 0.68
CA GLU A 197 11.40 26.58 1.20
C GLU A 197 11.75 25.91 2.54
N GLN A 198 13.02 25.83 2.93
CA GLN A 198 13.44 25.16 4.16
C GLN A 198 14.44 26.00 4.97
N GLY A 199 14.00 26.51 6.13
CA GLY A 199 14.87 27.03 7.18
C GLY A 199 15.45 28.42 6.99
N GLY A 200 14.96 29.20 6.03
CA GLY A 200 15.36 30.61 5.88
C GLY A 200 14.78 31.53 6.94
N LYS A 201 15.23 32.79 6.92
CA LYS A 201 14.60 33.85 7.71
C LYS A 201 13.16 34.02 7.25
N SER A 202 12.23 34.02 8.21
CA SER A 202 10.82 34.31 7.98
C SER A 202 10.46 35.68 8.53
N TRP A 203 9.70 36.45 7.76
CA TRP A 203 9.12 37.71 8.18
C TRP A 203 7.60 37.60 8.22
N GLU A 204 6.95 38.21 9.21
CA GLU A 204 5.50 38.26 9.33
C GLU A 204 5.00 39.67 9.01
N PHE A 205 3.95 39.76 8.19
CA PHE A 205 3.34 41.01 7.75
C PHE A 205 1.83 40.94 7.90
N TRP A 206 1.22 42.05 8.34
CA TRP A 206 -0.23 42.18 8.49
C TRP A 206 -0.85 42.98 7.34
N PRO A 207 -1.99 42.54 6.79
CA PRO A 207 -2.68 43.27 5.73
C PRO A 207 -3.32 44.56 6.25
N THR A 208 -3.32 45.61 5.44
CA THR A 208 -4.09 46.83 5.70
C THR A 208 -5.59 46.60 5.51
N ALA A 209 -6.42 47.59 5.86
CA ALA A 209 -7.87 47.54 5.67
C ALA A 209 -8.28 47.39 4.19
N GLU A 210 -7.40 47.77 3.27
CA GLU A 210 -7.57 47.66 1.82
C GLU A 210 -7.07 46.31 1.25
N GLY A 211 -6.54 45.44 2.11
CA GLY A 211 -5.94 44.16 1.69
C GLY A 211 -4.57 44.31 1.04
N VAL A 212 -3.85 45.39 1.31
CA VAL A 212 -2.49 45.56 0.82
C VAL A 212 -1.52 45.09 1.91
N VAL A 213 -0.52 44.31 1.52
CA VAL A 213 0.60 43.91 2.39
C VAL A 213 1.87 44.49 1.79
N ASP A 214 2.46 45.47 2.48
CA ASP A 214 3.75 46.01 2.09
C ASP A 214 4.86 45.15 2.72
N CYS A 215 5.54 44.34 1.91
CA CYS A 215 6.67 43.53 2.35
C CYS A 215 7.97 44.34 2.42
N GLY A 216 7.92 45.63 2.07
CA GLY A 216 9.06 46.52 2.03
C GLY A 216 10.04 46.14 0.91
N LEU A 217 11.32 46.40 1.16
CA LEU A 217 12.41 46.11 0.24
C LEU A 217 12.94 44.69 0.46
N MET A 218 12.89 43.86 -0.59
CA MET A 218 13.38 42.49 -0.57
C MET A 218 14.55 42.30 -1.55
N GLN A 219 15.50 41.44 -1.20
CA GLN A 219 16.63 41.13 -2.09
C GLN A 219 16.17 40.26 -3.27
N PRO A 220 16.88 40.27 -4.41
CA PRO A 220 16.66 39.31 -5.46
C PRO A 220 16.79 37.86 -4.95
N GLY A 221 15.78 37.04 -5.21
CA GLY A 221 15.75 35.67 -4.67
C GLY A 221 14.41 34.97 -4.83
N LYS A 222 14.37 33.69 -4.45
CA LYS A 222 13.14 32.89 -4.37
C LYS A 222 12.61 32.93 -2.94
N TYR A 223 11.35 33.31 -2.81
CA TYR A 223 10.63 33.41 -1.55
C TYR A 223 9.39 32.54 -1.59
N THR A 224 9.02 32.01 -0.42
CA THR A 224 7.75 31.32 -0.22
C THR A 224 6.87 32.19 0.65
N ILE A 225 5.69 32.53 0.14
CA ILE A 225 4.65 33.25 0.85
C ILE A 225 3.68 32.21 1.40
N TYR A 226 3.41 32.29 2.69
CA TYR A 226 2.42 31.49 3.38
C TYR A 226 1.37 32.41 3.99
N LEU A 227 0.11 32.25 3.59
CA LEU A 227 -1.03 32.96 4.15
C LEU A 227 -1.88 32.00 4.97
N GLU A 228 -2.33 32.41 6.15
CA GLU A 228 -3.24 31.62 6.99
C GLU A 228 -4.53 32.41 7.26
N THR A 229 -5.70 31.78 7.07
CA THR A 229 -6.98 32.38 7.44
C THR A 229 -7.23 32.29 8.95
N THR A 230 -8.18 33.07 9.46
CA THR A 230 -8.59 33.00 10.88
C THR A 230 -9.23 31.66 11.26
N TRP A 231 -9.67 30.85 10.29
CA TRP A 231 -10.18 29.50 10.50
C TRP A 231 -9.17 28.39 10.17
N GLY A 232 -7.90 28.71 9.91
CA GLY A 232 -6.81 27.73 9.79
C GLY A 232 -6.59 27.12 8.40
N GLU A 233 -7.09 27.76 7.33
CA GLU A 233 -6.67 27.41 5.97
C GLU A 233 -5.39 28.14 5.59
N GLY A 234 -4.47 27.42 4.96
CA GLY A 234 -3.21 27.91 4.44
C GLY A 234 -3.23 28.09 2.92
N CYS A 235 -2.54 29.10 2.40
CA CYS A 235 -2.19 29.22 0.99
C CYS A 235 -0.67 29.39 0.85
N TYR A 236 -0.08 28.66 -0.09
CA TYR A 236 1.35 28.72 -0.39
C TYR A 236 1.58 29.28 -1.79
N ARG A 237 2.44 30.29 -1.90
CA ARG A 237 2.84 30.88 -3.18
C ARG A 237 4.34 31.05 -3.28
N SER A 238 4.90 30.66 -4.41
CA SER A 238 6.29 30.98 -4.75
C SER A 238 6.37 32.37 -5.37
N LEU A 239 7.24 33.22 -4.84
CA LEU A 239 7.55 34.54 -5.37
C LEU A 239 9.03 34.57 -5.78
N THR A 240 9.33 34.97 -7.02
CA THR A 240 10.71 35.23 -7.45
C THR A 240 10.93 36.72 -7.60
N VAL A 241 11.77 37.29 -6.75
CA VAL A 241 12.15 38.70 -6.77
C VAL A 241 13.32 38.90 -7.72
N MET A 242 13.13 39.72 -8.75
CA MET A 242 14.14 40.02 -9.76
C MET A 242 14.75 41.42 -9.52
N PRO A 243 16.06 41.63 -9.77
CA PRO A 243 16.70 42.94 -9.59
C PRO A 243 16.04 44.07 -10.38
N GLY A 244 15.87 45.23 -9.74
CA GLY A 244 15.39 46.48 -10.36
C GLY A 244 13.91 46.51 -10.72
N ARG A 245 13.07 45.58 -10.24
CA ARG A 245 11.63 45.54 -10.56
C ARG A 245 10.79 45.54 -9.30
N SER A 246 9.86 46.49 -9.20
CA SER A 246 8.76 46.41 -8.25
C SER A 246 7.88 45.21 -8.59
N ILE A 247 7.52 44.42 -7.58
CA ILE A 247 6.65 43.27 -7.78
C ILE A 247 5.35 43.50 -7.03
N GLU A 248 4.26 43.42 -7.78
CA GLU A 248 2.91 43.40 -7.25
C GLU A 248 2.33 42.02 -7.50
N LEU A 249 2.00 41.29 -6.44
CA LEU A 249 1.39 39.96 -6.52
C LEU A 249 -0.04 40.02 -5.98
N THR A 250 -1.00 39.61 -6.81
CA THR A 250 -2.40 39.51 -6.39
C THR A 250 -2.71 38.09 -5.92
N ILE A 251 -3.30 37.95 -4.74
CA ILE A 251 -3.70 36.66 -4.16
C ILE A 251 -5.19 36.70 -3.86
N SER A 252 -5.92 35.74 -4.43
CA SER A 252 -7.36 35.58 -4.22
C SER A 252 -7.61 34.84 -2.91
N CYS A 253 -8.27 35.51 -1.97
CA CYS A 253 -8.56 35.00 -0.64
C CYS A 253 -10.01 34.51 -0.53
N PRO A 254 -10.27 33.41 0.21
CA PRO A 254 -11.62 33.00 0.56
C PRO A 254 -12.30 34.06 1.44
N THR A 255 -13.60 34.27 1.26
CA THR A 255 -14.36 35.25 2.08
C THR A 255 -15.06 34.65 3.29
N ALA A 256 -15.15 33.33 3.35
CA ALA A 256 -15.85 32.60 4.40
C ALA A 256 -15.17 31.25 4.66
N PRO A 257 -15.28 30.72 5.89
CA PRO A 257 -14.82 29.37 6.20
C PRO A 257 -15.52 28.33 5.31
N PRO A 258 -14.92 27.14 5.14
CA PRO A 258 -15.58 26.04 4.45
C PRO A 258 -16.99 25.79 4.98
N LYS A 259 -17.92 25.54 4.07
CA LYS A 259 -19.26 25.10 4.45
C LYS A 259 -19.13 23.73 5.11
N SER A 260 -19.50 23.63 6.39
CA SER A 260 -19.64 22.34 7.05
C SER A 260 -20.77 21.57 6.41
N ILE A 261 -20.49 20.35 5.94
CA ILE A 261 -21.48 19.43 5.40
C ILE A 261 -21.72 18.36 6.47
N PRO A 262 -22.95 18.21 6.98
CA PRO A 262 -23.26 17.10 7.87
C PRO A 262 -23.09 15.78 7.11
N ILE A 263 -22.28 14.89 7.69
CA ILE A 263 -22.09 13.54 7.16
C ILE A 263 -22.81 12.57 8.09
N ASP A 264 -23.78 11.85 7.54
CA ASP A 264 -24.43 10.74 8.20
C ASP A 264 -23.64 9.46 7.92
N TRP A 265 -23.18 8.81 8.98
CA TRP A 265 -22.41 7.57 8.90
C TRP A 265 -23.33 6.36 9.05
N ASN A 266 -23.23 5.43 8.12
CA ASN A 266 -23.85 4.12 8.23
C ASN A 266 -22.76 3.05 8.16
N ILE A 267 -22.65 2.22 9.19
CA ILE A 267 -21.66 1.16 9.25
C ILE A 267 -22.39 -0.17 9.21
N ASP A 268 -22.14 -0.92 8.16
CA ASP A 268 -22.65 -2.27 7.99
C ASP A 268 -21.68 -3.23 8.69
N TRP A 269 -21.99 -3.55 9.94
CA TRP A 269 -21.22 -4.48 10.76
C TRP A 269 -21.52 -5.91 10.34
N PRO A 270 -20.51 -6.78 10.24
CA PRO A 270 -20.74 -8.14 9.78
C PRO A 270 -21.44 -8.95 10.88
N GLU A 271 -22.40 -9.80 10.52
CA GLU A 271 -23.27 -10.52 11.48
C GLU A 271 -22.48 -11.37 12.48
N ASN A 272 -21.35 -11.92 12.04
CA ASN A 272 -20.44 -12.71 12.87
C ASN A 272 -19.68 -11.87 13.92
N LEU A 273 -19.72 -10.54 13.87
CA LEU A 273 -19.04 -9.68 14.85
C LEU A 273 -19.62 -9.85 16.26
N ALA A 274 -20.93 -10.07 16.36
CA ALA A 274 -21.59 -10.34 17.64
C ALA A 274 -21.08 -11.61 18.33
N SER A 275 -20.53 -12.57 17.57
CA SER A 275 -19.93 -13.80 18.10
C SER A 275 -18.47 -13.65 18.55
N TYR A 276 -17.88 -12.46 18.36
CA TYR A 276 -16.51 -12.20 18.75
C TYR A 276 -16.42 -11.97 20.26
N GLU A 277 -15.53 -12.70 20.95
CA GLU A 277 -15.42 -12.69 22.43
C GLU A 277 -15.19 -11.29 23.03
N ASN A 278 -14.74 -10.32 22.23
CA ASN A 278 -14.50 -8.93 22.66
C ASN A 278 -15.39 -7.93 21.91
N TYR A 279 -16.59 -8.32 21.50
CA TYR A 279 -17.53 -7.47 20.77
C TYR A 279 -17.73 -6.10 21.46
N GLU A 280 -17.99 -6.11 22.77
CA GLU A 280 -18.26 -4.91 23.58
C GLU A 280 -17.03 -4.00 23.78
N SER A 281 -15.84 -4.44 23.36
CA SER A 281 -14.59 -3.68 23.48
C SER A 281 -13.96 -3.37 22.12
N SER A 282 -14.63 -3.73 21.02
CA SER A 282 -14.10 -3.53 19.68
C SER A 282 -14.48 -2.15 19.13
N TRP A 283 -13.50 -1.45 18.56
CA TRP A 283 -13.70 -0.15 17.92
C TRP A 283 -13.15 -0.19 16.49
N LEU A 284 -13.91 0.37 15.55
CA LEU A 284 -13.43 0.67 14.21
C LEU A 284 -12.80 2.05 14.21
N LEU A 285 -11.51 2.16 13.89
CA LEU A 285 -10.87 3.45 13.66
C LEU A 285 -10.88 3.79 12.18
N VAL A 286 -11.51 4.92 11.86
CA VAL A 286 -11.53 5.49 10.52
C VAL A 286 -10.73 6.78 10.55
N SER A 287 -9.64 6.82 9.79
CA SER A 287 -8.95 8.07 9.51
C SER A 287 -9.65 8.75 8.34
N VAL A 288 -10.47 9.74 8.65
CA VAL A 288 -11.12 10.60 7.66
C VAL A 288 -10.24 11.82 7.49
N GLY A 289 -9.36 11.77 6.50
CA GLY A 289 -8.46 12.88 6.21
C GLY A 289 -8.30 13.05 4.72
N GLY A 290 -8.48 14.29 4.28
CA GLY A 290 -8.04 14.79 3.00
C GLY A 290 -7.58 16.21 3.24
N ARG A 291 -6.68 16.72 2.40
CA ARG A 291 -6.45 18.16 2.40
C ARG A 291 -7.67 18.77 1.75
N LEU A 292 -8.45 19.57 2.48
CA LEU A 292 -9.52 20.32 1.83
C LEU A 292 -8.85 21.34 0.90
N VAL A 293 -8.84 21.06 -0.40
CA VAL A 293 -8.31 21.97 -1.41
C VAL A 293 -9.44 22.83 -1.95
N ARG A 294 -9.34 24.16 -1.78
CA ARG A 294 -10.22 25.14 -2.41
C ARG A 294 -9.41 26.00 -3.37
N GLU A 295 -9.94 26.21 -4.57
CA GLU A 295 -9.31 27.05 -5.58
C GLU A 295 -10.09 28.36 -5.70
N PHE A 296 -9.35 29.48 -5.65
CA PHE A 296 -9.89 30.81 -5.88
C PHE A 296 -9.00 31.49 -6.91
N GLY A 297 -9.48 31.61 -8.14
CA GLY A 297 -8.64 32.05 -9.26
C GLY A 297 -7.49 31.08 -9.49
N GLU A 298 -6.25 31.57 -9.39
CA GLU A 298 -5.04 30.74 -9.53
C GLU A 298 -4.55 30.20 -8.18
N ASP A 299 -5.15 30.64 -7.07
CA ASP A 299 -4.67 30.39 -5.70
C ASP A 299 -5.32 29.16 -5.10
N THR A 300 -4.48 28.30 -4.52
CA THR A 300 -4.89 27.05 -3.88
C THR A 300 -4.79 27.18 -2.37
N TRP A 301 -5.92 27.01 -1.69
CA TRP A 301 -6.04 27.04 -0.24
C TRP A 301 -6.25 25.63 0.29
N THR A 302 -5.50 25.26 1.31
CA THR A 302 -5.53 23.94 1.94
C THR A 302 -5.75 24.10 3.43
N ASP A 303 -6.63 23.32 4.04
CA ASP A 303 -6.62 23.22 5.50
C ASP A 303 -5.30 22.60 5.99
N GLN A 304 -4.80 23.07 7.15
CA GLN A 304 -3.60 22.48 7.74
C GLN A 304 -3.89 21.18 8.49
N ASP A 305 -5.17 20.93 8.83
CA ASP A 305 -5.58 19.97 9.86
C ASP A 305 -6.71 19.00 9.46
N GLY A 306 -6.97 18.79 8.15
CA GLY A 306 -8.15 18.05 7.67
C GLY A 306 -8.25 16.58 8.07
N GLY A 307 -7.18 15.99 8.62
CA GLY A 307 -7.22 14.61 9.13
C GLY A 307 -7.92 14.49 10.48
N ARG A 308 -9.12 13.90 10.47
CA ARG A 308 -9.87 13.45 11.64
C ARG A 308 -9.71 11.95 11.85
N ILE A 309 -9.59 11.50 13.08
CA ILE A 309 -9.71 10.08 13.45
C ILE A 309 -11.06 9.92 14.16
N LEU A 310 -11.92 9.11 13.57
CA LEU A 310 -13.22 8.73 14.13
C LEU A 310 -13.13 7.30 14.65
N ALA A 311 -13.67 7.07 15.83
CA ALA A 311 -13.82 5.74 16.40
C ALA A 311 -15.32 5.39 16.44
N PHE A 312 -15.68 4.27 15.85
CA PHE A 312 -17.04 3.77 15.83
C PHE A 312 -17.15 2.48 16.62
N HIS A 313 -18.16 2.41 17.48
CA HIS A 313 -18.47 1.24 18.27
C HIS A 313 -19.67 0.49 17.66
N PRO A 314 -19.73 -0.84 17.75
CA PRO A 314 -20.83 -1.64 17.19
C PRO A 314 -22.24 -1.30 17.73
N ASP A 315 -22.34 -0.68 18.90
CA ASP A 315 -23.62 -0.19 19.47
C ASP A 315 -24.11 1.14 18.88
N GLY A 316 -23.41 1.68 17.89
CA GLY A 316 -23.75 2.94 17.23
C GLY A 316 -23.12 4.18 17.86
N ARG A 317 -22.33 4.06 18.94
CA ARG A 317 -21.56 5.19 19.47
C ARG A 317 -20.44 5.59 18.49
N MET A 318 -20.22 6.89 18.40
CA MET A 318 -19.13 7.49 17.64
C MET A 318 -18.35 8.46 18.53
N LEU A 319 -17.02 8.38 18.48
CA LEU A 319 -16.10 9.30 19.14
C LEU A 319 -15.22 9.99 18.09
N ASN A 320 -15.09 11.31 18.18
CA ASN A 320 -14.11 12.05 17.40
C ASN A 320 -12.80 12.18 18.20
N LEU A 321 -11.82 11.34 17.89
CA LEU A 321 -10.54 11.31 18.60
C LEU A 321 -9.66 12.52 18.30
N SER A 322 -10.04 13.37 17.33
CA SER A 322 -9.27 14.57 16.97
C SER A 322 -9.67 15.83 17.74
N THR A 323 -10.81 15.84 18.43
CA THR A 323 -11.32 17.02 19.14
C THR A 323 -11.52 16.80 20.63
N VAL A 324 -11.39 15.56 21.10
CA VAL A 324 -11.76 15.16 22.46
C VAL A 324 -10.50 15.10 23.33
N GLU A 325 -10.53 15.75 24.49
CA GLU A 325 -9.71 15.34 25.63
C GLU A 325 -10.13 13.90 25.98
N LEU A 326 -9.31 12.94 25.56
CA LEU A 326 -9.65 11.52 25.61
C LEU A 326 -10.00 11.12 27.04
N PRO A 327 -11.12 10.39 27.27
CA PRO A 327 -11.36 9.69 28.52
C PRO A 327 -10.11 8.88 28.91
N ALA A 328 -9.77 8.83 30.20
CA ALA A 328 -8.47 8.30 30.66
C ALA A 328 -8.18 6.87 30.17
N ASP A 329 -9.21 6.04 30.00
CA ASP A 329 -9.15 4.68 29.45
C ASP A 329 -8.86 4.64 27.95
N VAL A 330 -9.38 5.59 27.16
CA VAL A 330 -9.09 5.73 25.72
C VAL A 330 -7.75 6.44 25.50
N ALA A 331 -7.40 7.40 26.36
CA ALA A 331 -6.11 8.09 26.34
C ALA A 331 -4.95 7.10 26.51
N ASP A 332 -5.10 6.13 27.42
CA ASP A 332 -4.11 5.07 27.65
C ASP A 332 -4.01 4.12 26.45
N LEU A 333 -5.13 3.79 25.78
CA LEU A 333 -5.14 3.00 24.55
C LEU A 333 -4.41 3.71 23.39
N VAL A 334 -4.68 4.99 23.20
CA VAL A 334 -4.03 5.85 22.19
C VAL A 334 -2.54 6.01 22.52
N ALA A 335 -2.20 6.18 23.80
CA ALA A 335 -0.82 6.27 24.24
C ALA A 335 -0.05 4.97 23.96
N ARG A 336 -0.64 3.79 24.14
CA ARG A 336 0.04 2.50 23.98
C ARG A 336 0.24 2.04 22.53
N SER A 337 -0.50 2.60 21.58
CA SER A 337 -0.34 2.26 20.16
C SER A 337 0.78 3.08 19.51
N SER A 338 1.89 2.44 19.17
CA SER A 338 3.04 3.10 18.53
C SER A 338 2.70 3.74 17.17
N SER A 339 1.81 3.14 16.39
CA SER A 339 1.35 3.66 15.09
C SER A 339 0.44 4.88 15.22
N ILE A 340 -0.40 4.94 16.26
CA ILE A 340 -1.22 6.13 16.53
C ILE A 340 -0.34 7.23 17.14
N ARG A 341 0.60 6.85 18.01
CA ARG A 341 1.55 7.79 18.62
C ARG A 341 2.47 8.42 17.58
N SER A 342 3.02 7.67 16.63
CA SER A 342 3.83 8.21 15.54
C SER A 342 3.01 9.14 14.65
N PHE A 343 1.80 8.75 14.26
CA PHE A 343 0.87 9.60 13.51
C PHE A 343 0.51 10.91 14.25
N LEU A 344 0.33 10.86 15.58
CA LEU A 344 0.03 12.03 16.41
C LEU A 344 1.28 12.88 16.75
N GLN A 345 2.48 12.29 16.80
CA GLN A 345 3.73 12.97 17.13
C GLN A 345 4.36 13.68 15.93
N ASP A 346 4.27 13.10 14.73
CA ASP A 346 4.76 13.71 13.48
C ASP A 346 4.05 15.05 13.17
N ARG A 347 2.86 15.25 13.75
CA ARG A 347 2.06 16.49 13.64
C ARG A 347 2.42 17.61 14.61
N ARG A 348 3.26 17.38 15.63
CA ARG A 348 3.53 18.40 16.68
C ARG A 348 4.85 19.16 16.53
N GLY A 349 5.69 18.90 15.50
CA GLY A 349 7.06 19.46 15.55
C GLY A 349 7.86 19.69 14.27
N SER A 350 7.40 19.41 13.05
CA SER A 350 8.25 19.57 11.85
C SER A 350 7.56 20.34 10.72
N PRO A 351 8.22 21.32 10.08
CA PRO A 351 7.77 21.85 8.80
C PRO A 351 7.85 20.74 7.73
N PRO A 352 6.93 20.71 6.75
CA PRO A 352 6.90 19.65 5.76
C PRO A 352 8.14 19.68 4.86
N ILE A 353 8.79 18.52 4.72
CA ILE A 353 9.82 18.27 3.71
C ILE A 353 9.12 18.17 2.35
N VAL A 354 9.53 19.01 1.40
CA VAL A 354 9.12 18.93 0.00
C VAL A 354 10.32 18.43 -0.81
N GLU A 355 10.19 17.22 -1.38
CA GLU A 355 11.03 16.79 -2.51
C GLU A 355 10.48 17.42 -3.80
N ALA A 356 11.37 18.03 -4.56
CA ALA A 356 11.07 18.68 -5.83
C ALA A 356 10.75 17.65 -6.94
N ASN A 357 9.79 17.97 -7.83
CA ASN A 357 9.89 17.81 -9.28
C ASN A 357 8.72 18.48 -10.03
N GLU A 358 9.04 19.16 -11.13
CA GLU A 358 8.10 19.69 -12.14
C GLU A 358 7.55 18.57 -13.05
N ILE A 359 6.27 18.70 -13.47
CA ILE A 359 5.72 18.62 -14.85
C ILE A 359 4.16 18.64 -14.76
N TRP A 360 3.53 19.37 -15.69
CA TRP A 360 2.09 19.68 -15.76
C TRP A 360 1.17 18.53 -16.25
N ALA A 361 -0.11 18.65 -15.86
CA ALA A 361 -1.33 17.98 -16.30
C ALA A 361 -1.52 16.50 -15.92
N GLY A 362 -2.33 16.27 -14.88
CA GLY A 362 -2.83 14.97 -14.43
C GLY A 362 -2.29 14.58 -13.06
N GLY A 363 -3.02 14.92 -12.00
CA GLY A 363 -2.60 14.72 -10.61
C GLY A 363 -2.19 13.26 -10.31
N ARG A 364 -1.08 13.10 -9.58
CA ARG A 364 -0.67 11.87 -8.90
C ARG A 364 -0.33 12.15 -7.44
N TYR A 365 -0.59 11.15 -6.60
CA TYR A 365 -0.45 11.15 -5.14
C TYR A 365 0.95 10.66 -4.70
N SER A 366 1.47 11.18 -3.57
CA SER A 366 2.59 10.56 -2.83
C SER A 366 2.06 9.58 -1.79
N ILE A 367 2.66 8.40 -1.66
CA ILE A 367 2.14 7.29 -0.85
C ILE A 367 3.13 6.91 0.26
N GLY A 368 2.67 6.98 1.51
CA GLY A 368 3.19 6.17 2.62
C GLY A 368 2.24 5.00 2.90
N GLU A 369 2.81 3.80 3.03
CA GLU A 369 2.22 2.48 3.37
C GLU A 369 0.77 2.16 2.92
N MET A 370 0.64 1.29 1.90
CA MET A 370 -0.60 0.92 1.21
C MET A 370 -1.34 -0.30 1.76
N ALA A 371 -2.67 -0.29 1.57
CA ALA A 371 -3.44 -1.44 1.08
C ALA A 371 -4.03 -1.08 -0.29
N TYR A 372 -3.86 -1.94 -1.31
CA TYR A 372 -4.36 -1.71 -2.67
C TYR A 372 -5.85 -2.04 -2.79
N ALA A 373 -6.61 -1.17 -3.47
CA ALA A 373 -7.99 -1.44 -3.84
C ALA A 373 -8.28 -0.97 -5.28
N GLU A 374 -8.91 -1.82 -6.10
CA GLU A 374 -9.32 -1.51 -7.47
C GLU A 374 -10.84 -1.30 -7.53
N TRP A 375 -11.27 -0.22 -8.19
CA TRP A 375 -12.67 0.15 -8.34
C TRP A 375 -13.27 -0.44 -9.62
N ASN A 376 -14.23 -1.36 -9.49
CA ASN A 376 -14.91 -1.94 -10.63
C ASN A 376 -16.15 -1.12 -11.01
N LYS A 377 -16.03 -0.32 -12.08
CA LYS A 377 -17.10 0.57 -12.58
C LYS A 377 -18.39 -0.13 -13.01
N SER A 378 -18.36 -1.42 -13.37
CA SER A 378 -19.58 -2.13 -13.80
C SER A 378 -20.40 -2.67 -12.64
N GLN A 379 -19.80 -2.78 -11.45
CA GLN A 379 -20.44 -3.36 -10.27
C GLN A 379 -20.56 -2.41 -9.08
N GLY A 380 -19.91 -1.24 -9.14
CA GLY A 380 -19.94 -0.26 -8.04
C GLY A 380 -19.31 -0.82 -6.75
N THR A 381 -18.32 -1.71 -6.90
CA THR A 381 -17.65 -2.39 -5.78
C THR A 381 -16.15 -2.14 -5.79
N LEU A 382 -15.59 -1.95 -4.59
CA LEU A 382 -14.17 -1.78 -4.33
C LEU A 382 -13.58 -3.14 -3.94
N SER A 383 -12.65 -3.68 -4.73
CA SER A 383 -12.02 -4.99 -4.46
C SER A 383 -10.59 -4.80 -3.98
N LEU A 384 -10.24 -5.40 -2.83
CA LEU A 384 -8.89 -5.38 -2.28
C LEU A 384 -8.03 -6.39 -3.05
N LEU A 385 -6.93 -5.96 -3.67
CA LEU A 385 -5.98 -6.86 -4.34
C LEU A 385 -4.79 -7.11 -3.42
N GLN A 386 -4.59 -8.37 -3.03
CA GLN A 386 -3.44 -8.80 -2.25
C GLN A 386 -2.34 -9.29 -3.20
N ASP A 387 -1.19 -8.62 -3.22
CA ASP A 387 0.05 -9.14 -3.81
C ASP A 387 0.72 -10.07 -2.79
N THR A 388 0.76 -11.36 -3.10
CA THR A 388 1.31 -12.41 -2.23
C THR A 388 2.79 -12.72 -2.51
N SER A 389 3.48 -11.92 -3.32
CA SER A 389 4.78 -12.31 -3.90
C SER A 389 6.04 -11.73 -3.26
N LYS A 390 5.97 -10.94 -2.17
CA LYS A 390 7.18 -10.38 -1.53
C LYS A 390 7.39 -10.85 -0.07
N PRO A 391 8.56 -11.40 0.29
CA PRO A 391 8.91 -11.66 1.67
C PRO A 391 9.21 -10.36 2.43
N ALA A 392 8.87 -10.32 3.72
CA ALA A 392 9.09 -9.19 4.60
C ALA A 392 10.59 -8.88 4.77
N ILE A 393 10.95 -7.60 4.68
CA ILE A 393 12.29 -7.09 5.01
C ILE A 393 12.31 -6.82 6.53
N ASP A 394 13.26 -7.45 7.21
CA ASP A 394 13.48 -7.37 8.65
C ASP A 394 14.27 -6.08 8.97
N PHE A 395 13.70 -5.21 9.81
CA PHE A 395 14.39 -4.07 10.40
C PHE A 395 14.64 -4.37 11.87
N GLY A 396 15.78 -4.99 12.16
CA GLY A 396 16.26 -5.16 13.52
C GLY A 396 16.56 -3.81 14.17
N ASN A 397 15.90 -3.52 15.29
CA ASN A 397 16.32 -2.49 16.22
C ASN A 397 16.29 -3.09 17.63
N ASP A 398 17.49 -3.26 18.19
CA ASP A 398 17.73 -3.65 19.56
C ASP A 398 17.43 -2.45 20.49
N ASP A 399 16.39 -2.54 21.31
CA ASP A 399 16.19 -1.64 22.45
C ASP A 399 15.70 -2.44 23.67
N PRO A 400 16.43 -2.47 24.80
CA PRO A 400 16.12 -3.35 25.92
C PRO A 400 15.20 -2.62 26.92
N GLY A 401 13.89 -2.68 26.68
CA GLY A 401 12.87 -2.16 27.60
C GLY A 401 11.73 -3.16 27.78
N GLY A 402 11.83 -4.02 28.79
CA GLY A 402 10.79 -5.01 29.10
C GLY A 402 9.45 -4.37 29.48
N ILE A 403 8.40 -4.70 28.74
CA ILE A 403 7.01 -4.37 29.06
C ILE A 403 6.24 -5.68 29.27
N THR A 404 5.72 -5.88 30.48
CA THR A 404 4.84 -7.00 30.85
C THR A 404 3.48 -6.89 30.15
N GLY A 405 3.00 -8.02 29.63
CA GLY A 405 1.86 -8.13 28.72
C GLY A 405 0.52 -7.58 29.23
N GLY A 406 -0.04 -6.65 28.46
CA GLY A 406 -1.47 -6.30 28.46
C GLY A 406 -2.10 -6.71 27.13
N LYS A 407 -3.34 -7.20 27.16
CA LYS A 407 -4.13 -7.58 25.98
C LYS A 407 -4.24 -6.38 25.03
N LEU A 408 -3.64 -6.46 23.85
CA LEU A 408 -3.80 -5.47 22.78
C LEU A 408 -5.22 -5.57 22.21
N ALA A 409 -5.95 -4.45 22.22
CA ALA A 409 -7.18 -4.33 21.47
C ALA A 409 -6.90 -4.46 19.96
N ASN A 410 -7.72 -5.21 19.25
CA ASN A 410 -7.56 -5.39 17.81
C ASN A 410 -7.93 -4.08 17.10
N LEU A 411 -6.91 -3.40 16.57
CA LEU A 411 -7.07 -2.17 15.83
C LEU A 411 -7.22 -2.48 14.34
N LEU A 412 -8.37 -2.13 13.76
CA LEU A 412 -8.54 -2.06 12.31
C LEU A 412 -8.51 -0.59 11.89
N THR A 413 -7.58 -0.25 10.99
CA THR A 413 -7.51 1.07 10.37
C THR A 413 -8.00 0.97 8.95
N VAL A 414 -9.02 1.76 8.62
CA VAL A 414 -9.51 1.92 7.25
C VAL A 414 -9.19 3.34 6.79
N THR A 415 -8.39 3.45 5.73
CA THR A 415 -8.14 4.71 5.03
C THR A 415 -9.09 4.79 3.85
N LEU A 416 -9.98 5.78 3.85
CA LEU A 416 -10.86 6.03 2.72
C LEU A 416 -10.13 6.94 1.70
N PRO A 417 -10.17 6.64 0.40
CA PRO A 417 -9.59 7.53 -0.60
C PRO A 417 -10.33 8.87 -0.61
N GLU A 418 -9.63 9.95 -0.93
CA GLU A 418 -10.26 11.25 -1.18
C GLU A 418 -11.33 11.09 -2.27
N PRO A 419 -12.59 11.46 -2.01
CA PRO A 419 -13.53 11.63 -3.10
C PRO A 419 -13.05 12.84 -3.91
N SER A 420 -12.88 12.68 -5.23
CA SER A 420 -12.83 13.83 -6.14
C SER A 420 -14.18 14.57 -6.00
N PHE A 421 -14.21 15.59 -5.16
CA PHE A 421 -15.45 16.20 -4.71
C PHE A 421 -15.95 17.20 -5.77
N VAL A 422 -16.99 16.83 -6.49
CA VAL A 422 -17.97 17.83 -6.97
C VAL A 422 -19.08 17.77 -5.94
N ALA A 423 -19.21 18.81 -5.12
CA ALA A 423 -20.21 18.84 -4.05
C ALA A 423 -21.59 18.47 -4.64
N PRO A 424 -22.23 17.38 -4.18
CA PRO A 424 -23.59 17.09 -4.58
C PRO A 424 -24.48 18.27 -4.16
N LYS A 425 -25.47 18.62 -4.98
CA LYS A 425 -26.42 19.71 -4.67
C LYS A 425 -27.30 19.42 -3.43
N SER A 426 -27.20 18.23 -2.82
CA SER A 426 -27.93 17.85 -1.62
C SER A 426 -27.25 18.38 -0.36
N GLU A 427 -28.05 18.88 0.59
CA GLU A 427 -27.58 19.46 1.86
C GLU A 427 -27.05 18.43 2.87
N GLN A 428 -27.13 17.13 2.55
CA GLN A 428 -26.66 16.01 3.37
C GLN A 428 -25.87 15.02 2.52
N ALA A 429 -24.82 14.45 3.11
CA ALA A 429 -24.06 13.35 2.52
C ALA A 429 -24.14 12.13 3.45
N THR A 430 -24.49 10.96 2.89
CA THR A 430 -24.50 9.69 3.63
C THR A 430 -23.32 8.84 3.19
N TRP A 431 -22.51 8.39 4.15
CA TRP A 431 -21.35 7.55 3.91
C TRP A 431 -21.59 6.16 4.49
N THR A 432 -21.49 5.14 3.63
CA THR A 432 -21.68 3.74 4.03
C THR A 432 -20.36 3.00 4.02
N ILE A 433 -19.92 2.52 5.18
CA ILE A 433 -18.76 1.63 5.30
C ILE A 433 -19.28 0.20 5.39
N LYS A 434 -18.92 -0.64 4.41
CA LYS A 434 -19.22 -2.07 4.43
C LYS A 434 -18.01 -2.85 4.90
N MET A 435 -18.15 -3.52 6.04
CA MET A 435 -17.10 -4.38 6.56
C MET A 435 -17.15 -5.74 5.83
N PRO A 436 -16.01 -6.27 5.38
CA PRO A 436 -16.00 -7.56 4.70
C PRO A 436 -16.40 -8.68 5.67
N SER A 437 -17.21 -9.63 5.21
CA SER A 437 -17.68 -10.76 6.02
C SER A 437 -16.55 -11.64 6.55
N GLY A 438 -15.41 -11.69 5.84
CA GLY A 438 -14.20 -12.44 6.23
C GLY A 438 -13.27 -11.73 7.23
N LEU A 439 -13.66 -10.56 7.74
CA LEU A 439 -12.81 -9.75 8.61
C LEU A 439 -12.47 -10.45 9.92
N ILE A 440 -13.42 -11.20 10.48
CA ILE A 440 -13.25 -11.87 11.77
C ILE A 440 -12.34 -13.09 11.63
N GLU A 441 -12.45 -13.83 10.54
CA GLU A 441 -11.54 -14.92 10.19
C GLU A 441 -10.12 -14.39 10.03
N TRP A 442 -9.95 -13.24 9.38
CA TRP A 442 -8.66 -12.56 9.27
C TRP A 442 -8.13 -12.12 10.65
N ALA A 443 -8.97 -11.51 11.49
CA ALA A 443 -8.58 -11.06 12.83
C ALA A 443 -8.18 -12.24 13.74
N LYS A 444 -8.94 -13.34 13.70
CA LYS A 444 -8.62 -14.60 14.39
C LYS A 444 -7.28 -15.15 13.91
N LEU A 445 -7.08 -15.24 12.61
CA LEU A 445 -5.85 -15.78 12.02
C LEU A 445 -4.62 -14.90 12.32
N ARG A 446 -4.78 -13.57 12.40
CA ARG A 446 -3.73 -12.65 12.86
C ARG A 446 -3.41 -12.86 14.34
N HIS A 447 -4.43 -12.98 15.19
CA HIS A 447 -4.24 -13.24 16.62
C HIS A 447 -3.54 -14.59 16.86
N GLU A 448 -3.94 -15.63 16.13
CA GLU A 448 -3.29 -16.94 16.15
C GLU A 448 -1.84 -16.88 15.66
N ARG A 449 -1.55 -16.13 14.59
CA ARG A 449 -0.16 -15.92 14.14
C ARG A 449 0.68 -15.17 15.18
N GLN A 450 0.12 -14.18 15.86
CA GLN A 450 0.83 -13.45 16.92
C GLN A 450 1.06 -14.33 18.16
N SER A 451 0.14 -15.22 18.51
CA SER A 451 0.32 -16.17 19.61
C SER A 451 1.28 -17.31 19.26
N GLN A 452 1.32 -17.74 17.98
CA GLN A 452 2.26 -18.75 17.47
C GLN A 452 3.67 -18.21 17.22
N ALA A 453 3.82 -16.92 16.93
CA ALA A 453 5.12 -16.27 16.72
C ALA A 453 6.02 -16.24 17.97
N GLY A 454 5.58 -16.81 19.10
CA GLY A 454 6.48 -17.33 20.12
C GLY A 454 7.60 -16.38 20.53
N PHE A 455 7.27 -15.19 21.01
CA PHE A 455 8.18 -14.46 21.92
C PHE A 455 8.21 -15.23 23.26
N GLY A 456 8.83 -16.41 23.22
CA GLY A 456 9.24 -17.14 24.41
C GLY A 456 10.32 -16.32 25.12
N SER A 457 10.07 -16.01 26.38
CA SER A 457 11.11 -15.57 27.32
C SER A 457 12.30 -16.51 27.22
N ILE A 458 13.42 -16.03 26.67
CA ILE A 458 14.69 -16.76 26.67
C ILE A 458 15.24 -16.74 28.09
N ASP A 459 15.29 -17.91 28.73
CA ASP A 459 16.05 -18.12 29.97
C ASP A 459 17.56 -18.08 29.62
N GLN A 460 18.23 -17.00 30.03
CA GLN A 460 19.64 -16.72 29.72
C GLN A 460 20.65 -17.53 30.57
N SER A 461 20.22 -18.54 31.32
CA SER A 461 21.10 -19.24 32.27
C SER A 461 21.94 -20.39 31.70
N ALA A 462 21.88 -20.69 30.39
CA ALA A 462 22.42 -21.95 29.85
C ALA A 462 23.41 -21.81 28.67
N LEU A 463 24.31 -20.82 28.67
CA LEU A 463 25.49 -20.81 27.77
C LEU A 463 26.71 -20.22 28.47
N TYR A 464 27.61 -21.07 28.98
CA TYR A 464 29.09 -21.00 28.94
C TYR A 464 29.70 -22.03 29.91
N PRO A 465 30.62 -22.90 29.44
CA PRO A 465 31.93 -22.95 30.12
C PRO A 465 33.14 -23.11 29.16
N LEU A 466 34.33 -22.77 29.70
CA LEU A 466 35.72 -22.97 29.20
C LEU A 466 36.20 -21.87 28.22
N PHE A 467 37.23 -21.04 28.47
CA PHE A 467 38.57 -21.22 29.08
C PHE A 467 38.96 -19.98 29.95
N SER A 468 39.45 -20.12 31.19
CA SER A 468 40.87 -20.12 31.67
C SER A 468 41.72 -18.94 31.17
N ARG A 469 42.00 -17.86 31.94
CA ARG A 469 42.87 -17.64 33.12
C ARG A 469 44.38 -17.60 32.82
N ASP A 470 44.96 -16.39 32.95
CA ASP A 470 46.26 -15.96 33.52
C ASP A 470 46.20 -14.41 33.54
N ALA A 471 46.09 -13.66 34.65
CA ALA A 471 47.03 -13.39 35.76
C ALA A 471 48.45 -13.02 35.26
N ASP A 472 49.11 -11.91 35.57
CA ASP A 472 48.96 -10.85 36.57
C ASP A 472 49.88 -9.64 36.23
N ALA A 473 49.63 -8.53 36.94
CA ALA A 473 50.58 -7.49 37.41
C ALA A 473 51.03 -6.30 36.52
N ALA A 474 50.43 -5.15 36.87
CA ALA A 474 51.06 -3.91 37.36
C ALA A 474 51.87 -2.98 36.42
N THR A 475 51.50 -1.69 36.40
CA THR A 475 52.22 -0.53 37.03
C THR A 475 52.01 0.78 36.24
N GLU A 476 51.39 1.76 36.92
CA GLU A 476 51.65 3.22 36.91
C GLU A 476 51.47 4.16 35.69
N ARG A 477 50.87 5.32 36.02
CA ARG A 477 51.08 6.70 35.49
C ARG A 477 50.59 6.99 34.06
N GLY A 478 49.91 8.09 33.76
CA GLY A 478 49.65 9.31 34.52
C GLY A 478 48.60 10.18 33.83
N ARG A 479 47.96 11.03 34.63
CA ARG A 479 47.10 12.13 34.19
C ARG A 479 47.95 13.28 33.65
N MET A 480 47.51 13.91 32.56
CA MET A 480 47.75 15.34 32.29
C MET A 480 46.42 16.03 31.93
N PRO A 481 46.19 17.27 32.40
CA PRO A 481 45.00 18.04 32.12
C PRO A 481 45.18 18.96 30.90
N ILE A 482 44.10 19.26 30.20
CA ILE A 482 44.05 20.26 29.13
C ILE A 482 43.62 21.60 29.73
N GLU A 483 44.47 22.61 29.58
CA GLU A 483 44.27 24.01 29.96
C GLU A 483 43.26 24.74 29.06
N ALA A 484 42.56 25.71 29.64
CA ALA A 484 41.67 26.66 28.99
C ALA A 484 42.43 27.87 28.40
N PRO A 485 41.93 28.52 27.33
CA PRO A 485 42.57 29.70 26.76
C PRO A 485 42.14 31.00 27.45
N ARG A 486 43.11 31.90 27.69
CA ARG A 486 42.89 33.31 28.05
C ARG A 486 42.69 34.19 26.81
N PRO A 487 41.97 35.33 26.91
CA PRO A 487 41.76 36.26 25.81
C PRO A 487 42.90 37.28 25.68
N ARG A 488 43.13 37.73 24.44
CA ARG A 488 43.74 39.03 24.07
C ARG A 488 42.73 39.65 23.09
N GLY A 489 42.40 40.93 23.17
CA GLY A 489 43.24 42.09 23.44
C GLY A 489 43.16 42.95 22.20
#